data_AF-A0AAV0CF93-F1
#
_entry.id   AF-A0AAV0CF93-F1
#
_cell.length_a   1.000
_cell.length_b   1.000
_cell.length_c   1.000
_cell.angle_alpha   90.00
_cell.angle_beta   90.00
_cell.angle_gamma   90.00
#
_symmetry.space_group_name_H-M   'P 1'
#
loop_
_entity.id
_entity.type
_entity.pdbx_description
1 polymer ?
#
loop_
_entity_poly.entity_id
_entity_poly.type
_entity_poly.pdbx_seq_one_letter_code
_entity_poly.pdbx_strand_id
1 'polypeptide(L)'
;MIWCLKAKNYGLWSSLHHGGHCKKLAPEWKKAANSLKGKVKLGHVDCDAEKSLMSRFNVQGFPTILVFGTDKDQPVPYNGARTASAIESFSLEQLEMNVSPPEVTELTGPDVMEEKCNSAPLCFVAFLPDILDSKAEGRNKYLETLLSVAEKFKVKPYSYVWAAAGKQPDLEKYVGVGGYGYPAMVALSVKNQLYVPLKSAFQPDQIKDFVREIGVSGGKGKSLPLSGTPTIVKTEAWDGKDGEIIEDDEFSLEELMRDDE
;
A
#
# COMPACT_ATOMS: atom_id res chain seq x y z
N MET A 1 -36.65 -10.88 13.78
CA MET A 1 -35.81 -11.73 12.89
C MET A 1 -34.67 -10.85 12.43
N ILE A 2 -33.42 -11.34 12.40
CA ILE A 2 -32.29 -10.73 11.67
C ILE A 2 -31.29 -9.91 12.51
N TRP A 3 -29.97 -10.19 12.52
CA TRP A 3 -29.11 -11.38 12.34
C TRP A 3 -27.71 -10.94 12.83
N CYS A 4 -26.93 -11.89 13.34
CA CYS A 4 -25.53 -11.75 13.73
C CYS A 4 -24.64 -12.22 12.55
N LEU A 5 -23.52 -11.56 12.25
CA LEU A 5 -22.38 -12.24 11.61
C LEU A 5 -21.05 -11.47 11.76
N LYS A 6 -20.05 -12.27 12.17
CA LYS A 6 -18.64 -11.99 12.45
C LYS A 6 -17.92 -11.11 11.43
N ALA A 7 -17.12 -10.17 11.95
CA ALA A 7 -16.04 -9.51 11.24
C ALA A 7 -14.67 -10.08 11.66
N LYS A 8 -13.94 -10.66 10.70
CA LYS A 8 -12.49 -10.45 10.67
C LYS A 8 -12.25 -8.95 10.48
N ASN A 9 -11.74 -8.33 11.55
CA ASN A 9 -11.03 -7.06 11.65
C ASN A 9 -11.92 -5.81 11.59
N TYR A 10 -12.05 -5.20 12.78
CA TYR A 10 -12.61 -3.90 13.14
C TYR A 10 -14.10 -3.66 12.88
N GLY A 11 -14.85 -3.44 13.97
CA GLY A 11 -16.19 -2.89 13.90
C GLY A 11 -16.47 -1.94 15.04
N LEU A 12 -17.33 -0.95 14.81
CA LEU A 12 -17.94 -0.19 15.90
C LEU A 12 -19.27 -0.84 16.31
N TRP A 13 -19.62 -0.75 17.59
CA TRP A 13 -20.82 -1.35 18.21
C TRP A 13 -21.95 -0.32 18.42
N SER A 14 -23.20 -0.73 18.56
CA SER A 14 -24.25 0.11 19.16
C SER A 14 -25.31 -0.80 19.77
N SER A 15 -25.69 -0.48 20.99
CA SER A 15 -26.71 -1.19 21.75
C SER A 15 -28.06 -0.45 21.66
N LEU A 16 -29.11 -1.09 21.12
CA LEU A 16 -30.41 -0.45 20.87
C LEU A 16 -31.47 -1.02 21.83
N HIS A 17 -31.83 -0.28 22.89
CA HIS A 17 -33.03 -0.54 23.70
C HIS A 17 -34.18 0.38 23.21
N HIS A 18 -35.43 0.13 23.63
CA HIS A 18 -36.63 0.91 23.23
C HIS A 18 -36.66 2.37 23.78
N GLY A 19 -35.53 3.07 23.84
CA GLY A 19 -35.40 4.49 24.23
C GLY A 19 -35.19 5.43 23.04
N GLY A 20 -35.58 6.70 23.19
CA GLY A 20 -35.53 7.72 22.12
C GLY A 20 -34.13 7.95 21.52
N HIS A 21 -33.06 7.79 22.29
CA HIS A 21 -31.68 7.97 21.81
C HIS A 21 -31.23 6.86 20.84
N CYS A 22 -31.70 5.64 21.04
CA CYS A 22 -31.42 4.49 20.16
C CYS A 22 -32.12 4.65 18.81
N LYS A 23 -33.39 5.08 18.83
CA LYS A 23 -34.17 5.38 17.61
C LYS A 23 -33.54 6.49 16.75
N LYS A 24 -32.92 7.50 17.38
CA LYS A 24 -32.21 8.58 16.68
C LYS A 24 -30.90 8.13 16.02
N LEU A 25 -30.17 7.21 16.64
CA LEU A 25 -28.89 6.72 16.10
C LEU A 25 -29.09 5.73 14.95
N ALA A 26 -30.12 4.88 14.98
CA ALA A 26 -30.37 3.86 13.96
C ALA A 26 -30.27 4.34 12.50
N PRO A 27 -30.92 5.45 12.07
CA PRO A 27 -30.80 5.94 10.70
C PRO A 27 -29.38 6.43 10.36
N GLU A 28 -28.70 7.10 11.29
CA GLU A 28 -27.33 7.59 11.11
C GLU A 28 -26.32 6.44 11.03
N TRP A 29 -26.52 5.41 11.85
CA TRP A 29 -25.72 4.19 11.83
C TRP A 29 -25.82 3.46 10.49
N LYS A 30 -27.03 3.34 9.94
CA LYS A 30 -27.25 2.72 8.63
C LYS A 30 -26.60 3.53 7.51
N LYS A 31 -26.67 4.87 7.56
CA LYS A 31 -25.97 5.73 6.60
C LYS A 31 -24.46 5.53 6.65
N ALA A 32 -23.86 5.57 7.84
CA ALA A 32 -22.44 5.33 8.03
C ALA A 32 -22.02 3.93 7.54
N ALA A 33 -22.78 2.88 7.89
CA ALA A 33 -22.50 1.51 7.47
C ALA A 33 -22.53 1.34 5.94
N ASN A 34 -23.46 2.03 5.26
CA ASN A 34 -23.50 2.04 3.80
C ASN A 34 -22.29 2.76 3.20
N SER A 35 -21.87 3.90 3.76
CA SER A 35 -20.71 4.67 3.28
C SER A 35 -19.39 3.92 3.48
N LEU A 36 -19.25 3.23 4.62
CA LEU A 36 -18.06 2.49 5.02
C LEU A 36 -18.00 1.05 4.48
N LYS A 37 -18.99 0.62 3.69
CA LYS A 37 -19.07 -0.74 3.16
C LYS A 37 -17.81 -1.11 2.40
N GLY A 38 -17.17 -2.21 2.80
CA GLY A 38 -15.92 -2.70 2.20
C GLY A 38 -14.64 -2.05 2.75
N LYS A 39 -14.76 -1.03 3.61
CA LYS A 39 -13.62 -0.40 4.31
C LYS A 39 -13.60 -0.76 5.79
N VAL A 40 -14.71 -0.50 6.49
CA VAL A 40 -14.89 -0.78 7.92
C VAL A 40 -16.19 -1.56 8.13
N LYS A 41 -16.18 -2.58 9.00
CA LYS A 41 -17.35 -3.41 9.24
C LYS A 41 -18.15 -2.86 10.42
N LEU A 42 -19.19 -2.09 10.17
CA LEU A 42 -20.07 -1.62 11.23
C LEU A 42 -21.08 -2.72 11.61
N GLY A 43 -21.19 -3.00 12.91
CA GLY A 43 -22.09 -4.03 13.45
C GLY A 43 -22.95 -3.50 14.59
N HIS A 44 -24.08 -4.17 14.84
CA HIS A 44 -24.91 -3.90 16.01
C HIS A 44 -25.19 -5.21 16.76
N VAL A 45 -25.48 -5.13 18.06
CA VAL A 45 -25.88 -6.30 18.85
C VAL A 45 -27.12 -5.94 19.64
N ASP A 46 -28.09 -6.86 19.61
CA ASP A 46 -29.21 -6.82 20.53
C ASP A 46 -28.76 -7.29 21.90
N CYS A 47 -28.77 -6.36 22.83
CA CYS A 47 -28.29 -6.56 24.18
C CYS A 47 -29.31 -7.29 25.06
N ASP A 48 -30.59 -7.26 24.72
CA ASP A 48 -31.61 -8.02 25.45
C ASP A 48 -31.44 -9.52 25.18
N ALA A 49 -30.99 -9.87 23.97
CA ALA A 49 -30.66 -11.23 23.57
C ALA A 49 -29.25 -11.67 24.02
N GLU A 50 -28.26 -10.78 24.02
CA GLU A 50 -26.84 -11.12 24.21
C GLU A 50 -26.24 -10.56 25.51
N LYS A 51 -26.78 -10.98 26.65
CA LYS A 51 -26.36 -10.51 27.99
C LYS A 51 -24.90 -10.83 28.33
N SER A 52 -24.37 -11.94 27.83
CA SER A 52 -22.97 -12.34 28.03
C SER A 52 -21.99 -11.35 27.39
N LEU A 53 -22.32 -10.80 26.22
CA LEU A 53 -21.49 -9.81 25.52
C LEU A 53 -21.47 -8.47 26.27
N MET A 54 -22.60 -8.04 26.81
CA MET A 54 -22.66 -6.83 27.64
C MET A 54 -21.75 -6.94 28.86
N SER A 55 -21.79 -8.09 29.55
CA SER A 55 -20.92 -8.33 30.71
C SER A 55 -19.46 -8.38 30.31
N ARG A 56 -19.12 -9.05 29.20
CA ARG A 56 -17.74 -9.18 28.71
C ARG A 56 -17.11 -7.82 28.41
N PHE A 57 -17.86 -6.92 27.78
CA PHE A 57 -17.36 -5.60 27.38
C PHE A 57 -17.80 -4.48 28.34
N ASN A 58 -18.27 -4.83 29.54
CA ASN A 58 -18.71 -3.91 30.60
C ASN A 58 -19.62 -2.77 30.10
N VAL A 59 -20.68 -3.13 29.38
CA VAL A 59 -21.63 -2.15 28.83
C VAL A 59 -22.65 -1.79 29.89
N GLN A 60 -22.65 -0.52 30.32
CA GLN A 60 -23.49 -0.04 31.40
C GLN A 60 -24.68 0.82 30.94
N GLY A 61 -24.74 1.19 29.65
CA GLY A 61 -25.76 2.10 29.13
C GLY A 61 -25.96 2.03 27.62
N PHE A 62 -27.05 2.65 27.15
CA PHE A 62 -27.52 2.55 25.77
C PHE A 62 -27.78 3.93 25.14
N PRO A 63 -27.43 4.17 23.86
CA PRO A 63 -26.53 3.34 23.06
C PRO A 63 -25.07 3.56 23.47
N THR A 64 -24.28 2.49 23.51
CA THR A 64 -22.82 2.53 23.70
C THR A 64 -22.15 2.07 22.42
N ILE A 65 -21.13 2.80 21.97
CA ILE A 65 -20.38 2.48 20.75
C ILE A 65 -18.96 2.07 21.14
N LEU A 66 -18.54 0.87 20.72
CA LEU A 66 -17.24 0.28 21.03
C LEU A 66 -16.47 0.03 19.74
N VAL A 67 -15.24 0.50 19.65
CA VAL A 67 -14.32 0.35 18.52
C VAL A 67 -13.42 -0.85 18.78
N PHE A 68 -13.52 -1.86 17.93
CA PHE A 68 -12.67 -3.05 18.02
C PHE A 68 -11.42 -2.86 17.18
N GLY A 69 -10.24 -2.96 17.81
CA GLY A 69 -8.92 -2.82 17.22
C GLY A 69 -8.34 -4.11 16.61
N THR A 70 -7.00 -4.17 16.46
CA THR A 70 -6.27 -5.41 16.15
C THR A 70 -6.53 -6.42 17.26
N ASP A 71 -6.43 -5.93 18.49
CA ASP A 71 -6.89 -6.62 19.69
C ASP A 71 -8.43 -6.50 19.76
N LYS A 72 -9.10 -7.64 19.64
CA LYS A 72 -10.55 -7.73 19.69
C LYS A 72 -11.09 -7.91 21.11
N ASP A 73 -10.21 -8.18 22.06
CA ASP A 73 -10.57 -8.38 23.46
C ASP A 73 -10.58 -7.05 24.24
N GLN A 74 -9.90 -6.02 23.73
CA GLN A 74 -9.82 -4.69 24.34
C GLN A 74 -10.39 -3.59 23.43
N PRO A 75 -11.72 -3.53 23.23
CA PRO A 75 -12.32 -2.44 22.47
C PRO A 75 -12.31 -1.11 23.24
N VAL A 76 -12.20 0.00 22.50
CA VAL A 76 -12.20 1.36 23.07
C VAL A 76 -13.57 2.01 22.87
N PRO A 77 -14.15 2.71 23.86
CA PRO A 77 -15.42 3.41 23.68
C PRO A 77 -15.28 4.61 22.72
N TYR A 78 -16.23 4.74 21.79
CA TYR A 78 -16.39 5.92 20.94
C TYR A 78 -17.24 6.97 21.64
N ASN A 79 -16.63 8.13 21.90
CA ASN A 79 -17.25 9.26 22.60
C ASN A 79 -17.57 10.45 21.67
N GLY A 80 -17.38 10.29 20.35
CA GLY A 80 -17.65 11.35 19.38
C GLY A 80 -19.13 11.56 19.06
N ALA A 81 -19.40 12.48 18.13
CA ALA A 81 -20.77 12.78 17.70
C ALA A 81 -21.43 11.58 17.01
N ARG A 82 -22.70 11.33 17.33
CA ARG A 82 -23.46 10.17 16.86
C ARG A 82 -24.15 10.42 15.51
N THR A 83 -23.51 11.19 14.63
CA THR A 83 -23.96 11.47 13.26
C THR A 83 -23.22 10.56 12.28
N ALA A 84 -23.82 10.30 11.12
CA ALA A 84 -23.21 9.43 10.12
C ALA A 84 -21.81 9.92 9.70
N SER A 85 -21.66 11.24 9.49
CA SER A 85 -20.40 11.85 9.08
C SER A 85 -19.32 11.72 10.16
N ALA A 86 -19.63 11.95 11.43
CA ALA A 86 -18.64 11.86 12.50
C ALA A 86 -18.18 10.41 12.76
N ILE A 87 -19.10 9.45 12.63
CA ILE A 87 -18.77 8.02 12.72
C ILE A 87 -17.90 7.62 11.51
N GLU A 88 -18.21 8.11 10.31
CA GLU A 88 -17.43 7.87 9.10
C GLU A 88 -16.00 8.40 9.24
N SER A 89 -15.83 9.68 9.56
CA SER A 89 -14.51 10.31 9.71
C SER A 89 -13.66 9.57 10.75
N PHE A 90 -14.22 9.31 11.93
CA PHE A 90 -13.52 8.58 12.98
C PHE A 90 -13.10 7.17 12.52
N SER A 91 -13.99 6.45 11.82
CA SER A 91 -13.70 5.10 11.36
C SER A 91 -12.56 5.08 10.32
N LEU A 92 -12.49 6.09 9.47
CA LEU A 92 -11.41 6.23 8.49
C LEU A 92 -10.07 6.59 9.14
N GLU A 93 -10.07 7.49 10.12
CA GLU A 93 -8.86 7.82 10.91
C GLU A 93 -8.32 6.59 11.66
N GLN A 94 -9.21 5.79 12.27
CA GLN A 94 -8.81 4.56 12.95
C GLN A 94 -8.24 3.52 11.99
N LEU A 95 -8.72 3.46 10.75
CA LEU A 95 -8.09 2.61 9.73
C LEU A 95 -6.66 3.08 9.47
N GLU A 96 -6.45 4.38 9.26
CA GLU A 96 -5.13 4.96 8.98
C GLU A 96 -4.12 4.70 10.10
N MET A 97 -4.55 4.77 11.37
CA MET A 97 -3.66 4.56 12.51
C MET A 97 -3.28 3.09 12.74
N ASN A 98 -4.10 2.14 12.31
CA ASN A 98 -3.91 0.70 12.57
C ASN A 98 -3.37 -0.09 11.37
N VAL A 99 -3.05 0.58 10.26
CA VAL A 99 -2.31 -0.06 9.17
C VAL A 99 -0.83 -0.09 9.53
N SER A 100 -0.19 -1.26 9.33
CA SER A 100 1.26 -1.38 9.42
C SER A 100 1.96 -0.32 8.54
N PRO A 101 3.13 0.20 8.98
CA PRO A 101 3.94 1.06 8.14
C PRO A 101 4.16 0.41 6.78
N PRO A 102 4.01 1.17 5.68
CA PRO A 102 4.32 0.65 4.36
C PRO A 102 5.82 0.48 4.21
N GLU A 103 6.21 -0.52 3.44
CA GLU A 103 7.60 -0.82 3.12
C GLU A 103 7.83 -0.65 1.62
N VAL A 104 9.01 -0.15 1.27
CA VAL A 104 9.49 -0.04 -0.12
C VAL A 104 10.61 -1.06 -0.29
N THR A 105 10.29 -2.21 -0.90
CA THR A 105 11.20 -3.36 -0.99
C THR A 105 11.99 -3.34 -2.31
N GLU A 106 13.27 -3.74 -2.26
CA GLU A 106 14.06 -3.93 -3.48
C GLU A 106 13.60 -5.19 -4.23
N LEU A 107 13.42 -5.08 -5.54
CA LEU A 107 13.08 -6.19 -6.43
C LEU A 107 14.34 -6.98 -6.77
N THR A 108 14.72 -7.87 -5.86
CA THR A 108 15.92 -8.70 -5.96
C THR A 108 15.66 -10.07 -6.59
N GLY A 109 14.40 -10.43 -6.85
CA GLY A 109 14.09 -11.73 -7.44
C GLY A 109 12.60 -11.98 -7.72
N PRO A 110 12.29 -13.12 -8.38
CA PRO A 110 10.92 -13.53 -8.69
C PRO A 110 10.02 -13.70 -7.46
N ASP A 111 10.60 -14.09 -6.34
CA ASP A 111 9.94 -14.24 -5.04
C ASP A 111 9.39 -12.90 -4.54
N VAL A 112 10.17 -11.83 -4.63
CA VAL A 112 9.71 -10.48 -4.26
C VAL A 112 8.60 -10.01 -5.21
N MET A 113 8.72 -10.28 -6.51
CA MET A 113 7.69 -9.97 -7.49
C MET A 113 6.36 -10.67 -7.16
N GLU A 114 6.42 -11.96 -6.83
CA GLU A 114 5.24 -12.75 -6.51
C GLU A 114 4.61 -12.30 -5.18
N GLU A 115 5.41 -12.16 -4.14
CA GLU A 115 4.92 -11.76 -2.82
C GLU A 115 4.33 -10.35 -2.85
N LYS A 116 5.06 -9.38 -3.43
CA LYS A 116 4.71 -7.96 -3.34
C LYS A 116 3.82 -7.50 -4.47
N CYS A 117 4.09 -7.89 -5.72
CA CYS A 117 3.35 -7.37 -6.88
C CYS A 117 2.17 -8.25 -7.31
N ASN A 118 2.26 -9.58 -7.22
CA ASN A 118 1.13 -10.45 -7.61
C ASN A 118 0.03 -10.49 -6.54
N SER A 119 0.39 -10.35 -5.26
CA SER A 119 -0.56 -10.30 -4.15
C SER A 119 -1.35 -8.98 -4.06
N ALA A 120 -0.83 -7.92 -4.68
CA ALA A 120 -1.45 -6.60 -4.67
C ALA A 120 -2.21 -6.30 -5.99
N PRO A 121 -3.37 -5.63 -5.94
CA PRO A 121 -4.08 -5.20 -7.15
C PRO A 121 -3.28 -4.21 -8.01
N LEU A 122 -2.45 -3.38 -7.37
CA LEU A 122 -1.55 -2.43 -8.01
C LEU A 122 -0.17 -2.50 -7.32
N CYS A 123 0.87 -2.67 -8.13
CA CYS A 123 2.27 -2.63 -7.71
C CYS A 123 2.95 -1.44 -8.37
N PHE A 124 3.46 -0.51 -7.59
CA PHE A 124 4.26 0.60 -8.08
C PHE A 124 5.72 0.18 -8.10
N VAL A 125 6.32 0.14 -9.29
CA VAL A 125 7.72 -0.23 -9.49
C VAL A 125 8.49 1.04 -9.85
N ALA A 126 9.46 1.41 -9.01
CA ALA A 126 10.39 2.50 -9.28
C ALA A 126 11.72 1.94 -9.77
N PHE A 127 12.24 2.49 -10.86
CA PHE A 127 13.57 2.19 -11.35
C PHE A 127 14.47 3.36 -11.01
N LEU A 128 15.42 3.13 -10.10
CA LEU A 128 16.30 4.16 -9.58
C LEU A 128 17.63 4.15 -10.35
N PRO A 129 18.33 5.30 -10.45
CA PRO A 129 19.66 5.33 -11.05
C PRO A 129 20.61 4.33 -10.39
N ASP A 130 21.65 3.95 -11.11
CA ASP A 130 22.69 3.10 -10.56
C ASP A 130 23.34 3.75 -9.33
N ILE A 131 23.90 2.93 -8.44
CA ILE A 131 24.50 3.42 -7.21
C ILE A 131 25.75 4.26 -7.50
N LEU A 132 26.44 4.00 -8.61
CA LEU A 132 27.61 4.78 -9.01
C LEU A 132 27.23 6.22 -9.39
N ASP A 133 26.04 6.40 -9.98
CA ASP A 133 25.51 7.70 -10.40
C ASP A 133 24.85 8.46 -9.25
N SER A 134 23.99 7.78 -8.49
CA SER A 134 23.18 8.41 -7.45
C SER A 134 23.87 8.52 -6.10
N LYS A 135 24.85 7.65 -5.83
CA LYS A 135 25.38 7.38 -4.48
C LYS A 135 24.27 6.94 -3.51
N ALA A 136 24.66 6.49 -2.33
CA ALA A 136 23.74 6.08 -1.27
C ALA A 136 22.84 7.25 -0.86
N GLU A 137 23.38 8.47 -0.79
CA GLU A 137 22.61 9.66 -0.44
C GLU A 137 21.48 9.93 -1.45
N GLY A 138 21.77 9.89 -2.75
CA GLY A 138 20.76 10.11 -3.79
C GLY A 138 19.71 8.99 -3.81
N ARG A 139 20.14 7.73 -3.68
CA ARG A 139 19.23 6.58 -3.58
C ARG A 139 18.30 6.70 -2.37
N ASN A 140 18.84 7.04 -1.20
CA ASN A 140 18.06 7.21 0.02
C ASN A 140 17.02 8.33 -0.13
N LYS A 141 17.34 9.45 -0.79
CA LYS A 141 16.35 10.50 -1.09
C LYS A 141 15.18 10.00 -1.95
N TYR A 142 15.45 9.13 -2.92
CA TYR A 142 14.39 8.51 -3.72
C TYR A 142 13.56 7.53 -2.88
N LEU A 143 14.19 6.72 -2.04
CA LEU A 143 13.50 5.79 -1.15
C LEU A 143 12.63 6.52 -0.13
N GLU A 144 13.13 7.59 0.48
CA GLU A 144 12.36 8.48 1.37
C GLU A 144 11.15 9.08 0.65
N THR A 145 11.34 9.52 -0.60
CA THR A 145 10.24 10.02 -1.43
C THR A 145 9.17 8.94 -1.63
N LEU A 146 9.57 7.72 -2.00
CA LEU A 146 8.65 6.60 -2.20
C LEU A 146 7.93 6.21 -0.90
N LEU A 147 8.66 6.14 0.22
CA LEU A 147 8.09 5.88 1.55
C LEU A 147 7.08 6.96 1.95
N SER A 148 7.39 8.23 1.73
CA SER A 148 6.48 9.34 2.03
C SER A 148 5.17 9.27 1.24
N VAL A 149 5.23 8.77 0.01
CA VAL A 149 4.05 8.53 -0.82
C VAL A 149 3.31 7.30 -0.32
N ALA A 150 4.01 6.19 -0.08
CA ALA A 150 3.42 4.96 0.40
C ALA A 150 2.66 5.19 1.72
N GLU A 151 3.21 6.00 2.64
CA GLU A 151 2.57 6.38 3.91
C GLU A 151 1.22 7.10 3.69
N LYS A 152 1.16 8.01 2.70
CA LYS A 152 -0.09 8.72 2.35
C LYS A 152 -1.16 7.78 1.79
N PHE A 153 -0.78 6.64 1.23
CA PHE A 153 -1.69 5.69 0.61
C PHE A 153 -1.74 4.34 1.34
N LYS A 154 -1.20 4.22 2.57
CA LYS A 154 -1.11 2.96 3.32
C LYS A 154 -2.43 2.22 3.52
N VAL A 155 -3.56 2.94 3.58
CA VAL A 155 -4.90 2.34 3.68
C VAL A 155 -5.29 1.59 2.41
N LYS A 156 -4.67 1.91 1.28
CA LYS A 156 -4.89 1.22 0.01
C LYS A 156 -4.03 -0.04 -0.03
N PRO A 157 -4.53 -1.15 -0.59
CA PRO A 157 -3.77 -2.38 -0.76
C PRO A 157 -2.80 -2.23 -1.95
N TYR A 158 -1.93 -1.23 -1.91
CA TYR A 158 -0.92 -0.99 -2.94
C TYR A 158 0.41 -1.50 -2.44
N SER A 159 1.23 -1.96 -3.38
CA SER A 159 2.59 -2.39 -3.11
C SER A 159 3.58 -1.44 -3.77
N TYR A 160 4.72 -1.22 -3.14
CA TYR A 160 5.77 -0.34 -3.63
C TYR A 160 7.09 -1.11 -3.63
N VAL A 161 7.67 -1.24 -4.81
CA VAL A 161 8.97 -1.90 -4.99
C VAL A 161 9.88 -1.01 -5.81
N TRP A 162 11.18 -1.22 -5.67
CA TRP A 162 12.17 -0.51 -6.49
C TRP A 162 13.22 -1.46 -7.03
N ALA A 163 13.81 -1.12 -8.18
CA ALA A 163 14.95 -1.82 -8.76
C ALA A 163 16.01 -0.80 -9.15
N ALA A 164 17.28 -1.14 -9.01
CA ALA A 164 18.34 -0.33 -9.62
C ALA A 164 18.33 -0.50 -11.14
N ALA A 165 18.65 0.57 -11.84
CA ALA A 165 18.77 0.61 -13.29
C ALA A 165 19.61 -0.56 -13.84
N GLY A 166 19.08 -1.26 -14.84
CA GLY A 166 19.75 -2.37 -15.51
C GLY A 166 19.78 -3.68 -14.73
N LYS A 167 19.33 -3.71 -13.47
CA LYS A 167 19.25 -4.96 -12.69
C LYS A 167 18.07 -5.85 -13.10
N GLN A 168 17.04 -5.28 -13.71
CA GLN A 168 15.87 -6.01 -14.19
C GLN A 168 15.61 -5.71 -15.68
N PRO A 169 16.51 -6.11 -16.59
CA PRO A 169 16.51 -5.66 -17.99
C PRO A 169 15.25 -6.08 -18.77
N ASP A 170 14.75 -7.29 -18.52
CA ASP A 170 13.51 -7.76 -19.14
C ASP A 170 12.32 -6.94 -18.65
N LEU A 171 12.17 -6.72 -17.35
CA LEU A 171 11.09 -5.90 -16.82
C LEU A 171 11.14 -4.47 -17.39
N GLU A 172 12.32 -3.84 -17.36
CA GLU A 172 12.56 -2.49 -17.89
C GLU A 172 12.14 -2.38 -19.36
N LYS A 173 12.58 -3.33 -20.20
CA LYS A 173 12.21 -3.39 -21.61
C LYS A 173 10.70 -3.51 -21.80
N TYR A 174 10.02 -4.35 -21.03
CA TYR A 174 8.58 -4.58 -21.15
C TYR A 174 7.76 -3.35 -20.75
N VAL A 175 8.23 -2.59 -19.76
CA VAL A 175 7.56 -1.37 -19.33
C VAL A 175 8.05 -0.11 -20.05
N GLY A 176 9.00 -0.25 -20.98
CA GLY A 176 9.56 0.85 -21.76
C GLY A 176 10.45 1.79 -20.95
N VAL A 177 11.05 1.29 -19.88
CA VAL A 177 12.04 2.00 -19.06
C VAL A 177 13.44 1.76 -19.62
N GLY A 178 14.33 2.76 -19.53
CA GLY A 178 15.68 2.74 -20.10
C GLY A 178 15.87 3.71 -21.28
N GLY A 179 14.81 4.01 -22.03
CA GLY A 179 14.89 4.99 -23.13
C GLY A 179 14.79 6.47 -22.70
N TYR A 180 14.09 6.73 -21.60
CA TYR A 180 13.84 8.10 -21.08
C TYR A 180 14.80 8.50 -19.94
N GLY A 181 15.69 7.59 -19.54
CA GLY A 181 16.58 7.77 -18.39
C GLY A 181 15.96 7.37 -17.05
N TYR A 182 16.77 7.48 -16.00
CA TYR A 182 16.43 7.19 -14.60
C TYR A 182 16.46 8.48 -13.78
N PRO A 183 15.66 8.61 -12.71
CA PRO A 183 14.68 7.65 -12.21
C PRO A 183 13.40 7.57 -13.05
N ALA A 184 12.78 6.39 -13.08
CA ALA A 184 11.49 6.13 -13.73
C ALA A 184 10.54 5.40 -12.78
N MET A 185 9.24 5.46 -13.02
CA MET A 185 8.24 4.75 -12.21
C MET A 185 7.10 4.25 -13.08
N VAL A 186 6.57 3.08 -12.76
CA VAL A 186 5.39 2.52 -13.43
C VAL A 186 4.41 1.96 -12.40
N ALA A 187 3.12 2.08 -12.68
CA ALA A 187 2.06 1.38 -11.96
C ALA A 187 1.73 0.10 -12.74
N LEU A 188 2.00 -1.05 -12.14
CA LEU A 188 1.80 -2.37 -12.73
C LEU A 188 0.58 -3.06 -12.13
N SER A 189 -0.24 -3.66 -12.99
CA SER A 189 -1.31 -4.57 -12.60
C SER A 189 -1.07 -5.91 -13.26
N VAL A 190 -0.40 -6.82 -12.55
CA VAL A 190 -0.03 -8.14 -13.08
C VAL A 190 -1.28 -8.94 -13.45
N LYS A 191 -2.31 -8.91 -12.60
CA LYS A 191 -3.59 -9.60 -12.86
C LYS A 191 -4.24 -9.18 -14.18
N ASN A 192 -4.17 -7.90 -14.53
CA ASN A 192 -4.78 -7.38 -15.75
C ASN A 192 -3.80 -7.32 -16.93
N GLN A 193 -2.52 -7.65 -16.71
CA GLN A 193 -1.44 -7.48 -17.70
C GLN A 193 -1.40 -6.07 -18.28
N LEU A 194 -1.52 -5.06 -17.40
CA LEU A 194 -1.49 -3.64 -17.77
C LEU A 194 -0.43 -2.91 -16.94
N TYR A 195 0.18 -1.91 -17.55
CA TYR A 195 1.03 -0.96 -16.83
C TYR A 195 0.74 0.48 -17.25
N VAL A 196 1.08 1.44 -16.40
CA VAL A 196 1.02 2.87 -16.70
C VAL A 196 2.36 3.49 -16.29
N PRO A 197 3.11 4.12 -17.20
CA PRO A 197 4.32 4.84 -16.82
C PRO A 197 3.99 6.21 -16.22
N LEU A 198 4.79 6.64 -15.24
CA LEU A 198 4.83 8.01 -14.76
C LEU A 198 5.38 8.91 -15.88
N LYS A 199 4.55 9.82 -16.38
CA LYS A 199 4.92 10.75 -17.46
C LYS A 199 5.32 12.15 -16.98
N SER A 200 5.53 12.31 -15.68
CA SER A 200 5.95 13.55 -15.03
C SER A 200 7.29 13.35 -14.31
N ALA A 201 7.83 14.43 -13.74
CA ALA A 201 9.07 14.36 -12.98
C ALA A 201 8.94 13.44 -11.76
N PHE A 202 10.02 12.73 -11.43
CA PHE A 202 10.11 11.90 -10.23
C PHE A 202 10.25 12.79 -8.99
N GLN A 203 9.15 13.41 -8.58
CA GLN A 203 9.06 14.35 -7.46
C GLN A 203 7.89 13.97 -6.55
N PRO A 204 7.95 14.26 -5.24
CA PRO A 204 6.97 13.77 -4.27
C PRO A 204 5.50 14.09 -4.65
N ASP A 205 5.23 15.32 -5.07
CA ASP A 205 3.86 15.74 -5.43
C ASP A 205 3.38 15.09 -6.73
N GLN A 206 4.27 14.96 -7.71
CA GLN A 206 3.97 14.34 -9.00
C GLN A 206 3.69 12.84 -8.85
N ILE A 207 4.49 12.15 -8.04
CA ILE A 207 4.30 10.74 -7.73
C ILE A 207 2.98 10.55 -6.94
N LYS A 208 2.71 11.40 -5.95
CA LYS A 208 1.45 11.38 -5.20
C LYS A 208 0.23 11.56 -6.11
N ASP A 209 0.28 12.54 -7.01
CA ASP A 209 -0.81 12.81 -7.96
C ASP A 209 -1.01 11.63 -8.92
N PHE A 210 0.09 11.03 -9.38
CA PHE A 210 0.07 9.82 -10.19
C PHE A 210 -0.59 8.63 -9.45
N VAL A 211 -0.15 8.30 -8.23
CA VAL A 211 -0.75 7.23 -7.43
C VAL A 211 -2.24 7.47 -7.20
N ARG A 212 -2.64 8.72 -6.89
CA ARG A 212 -4.05 9.09 -6.72
C ARG A 212 -4.84 8.88 -8.01
N GLU A 213 -4.31 9.34 -9.14
CA GLU A 213 -5.00 9.23 -10.44
C GLU A 213 -5.20 7.77 -10.83
N ILE A 214 -4.17 6.93 -10.69
CA ILE A 214 -4.28 5.50 -10.97
C ILE A 214 -5.27 4.83 -10.02
N GLY A 215 -5.25 5.18 -8.74
CA GLY A 215 -6.18 4.64 -7.75
C GLY A 215 -7.66 4.96 -8.02
N VAL A 216 -7.96 6.11 -8.65
CA VAL A 216 -9.33 6.52 -8.99
C VAL A 216 -9.77 6.01 -10.36
N SER A 217 -8.92 6.16 -11.36
CA SER A 217 -9.26 5.90 -12.77
C SER A 217 -8.92 4.49 -13.23
N GLY A 218 -8.12 3.74 -12.46
CA GLY A 218 -7.54 2.47 -12.90
C GLY A 218 -6.61 2.62 -14.10
N GLY A 219 -6.14 3.84 -14.40
CA GLY A 219 -5.35 4.13 -15.61
C GLY A 219 -6.15 4.14 -16.90
N LYS A 220 -7.49 4.27 -16.85
CA LYS A 220 -8.34 4.33 -18.05
C LYS A 220 -7.81 5.37 -19.06
N GLY A 221 -7.50 4.89 -20.27
CA GLY A 221 -6.97 5.71 -21.37
C GLY A 221 -5.47 5.99 -21.32
N LYS A 222 -4.76 5.59 -20.26
CA LYS A 222 -3.30 5.71 -20.12
C LYS A 222 -2.58 4.37 -19.96
N SER A 223 -3.33 3.29 -19.71
CA SER A 223 -2.82 1.93 -19.57
C SER A 223 -2.30 1.36 -20.88
N LEU A 224 -1.13 0.75 -20.81
CA LEU A 224 -0.48 0.03 -21.89
C LEU A 224 -0.49 -1.47 -21.56
N PRO A 225 -0.63 -2.35 -22.57
CA PRO A 225 -0.57 -3.79 -22.37
C PRO A 225 0.84 -4.22 -21.99
N LEU A 226 0.95 -5.11 -21.00
CA LEU A 226 2.17 -5.85 -20.73
C LEU A 226 2.26 -6.94 -21.81
N SER A 227 3.23 -6.84 -22.73
CA SER A 227 3.37 -7.75 -23.88
C SER A 227 3.94 -9.12 -23.49
N GLY A 228 3.41 -9.74 -22.43
CA GLY A 228 3.87 -11.00 -21.84
C GLY A 228 4.32 -10.84 -20.37
N THR A 229 4.77 -11.94 -19.77
CA THR A 229 5.26 -11.96 -18.38
C THR A 229 6.77 -11.68 -18.37
N PRO A 230 7.24 -10.59 -17.74
CA PRO A 230 8.66 -10.29 -17.66
C PRO A 230 9.36 -11.31 -16.75
N THR A 231 10.55 -11.77 -17.17
CA THR A 231 11.41 -12.59 -16.32
C THR A 231 12.11 -11.69 -15.32
N ILE A 232 12.02 -12.03 -14.04
CA ILE A 232 12.74 -11.31 -12.98
C ILE A 232 14.05 -12.04 -12.71
N VAL A 233 15.17 -11.33 -12.81
CA VAL A 233 16.49 -11.87 -12.55
C VAL A 233 16.76 -11.80 -11.06
N LYS A 234 17.40 -12.84 -10.51
CA LYS A 234 17.85 -12.80 -9.12
C LYS A 234 19.10 -11.94 -9.01
N THR A 235 19.09 -10.95 -8.14
CA THR A 235 20.21 -10.03 -7.91
C THR A 235 20.55 -9.97 -6.42
N GLU A 236 21.78 -9.56 -6.13
CA GLU A 236 22.18 -9.25 -4.76
C GLU A 236 21.45 -7.98 -4.29
N ALA A 237 21.00 -8.01 -3.03
CA ALA A 237 20.37 -6.86 -2.41
C ALA A 237 21.42 -5.77 -2.19
N TRP A 238 21.00 -4.52 -2.33
CA TRP A 238 21.87 -3.39 -2.04
C TRP A 238 22.27 -3.39 -0.55
N ASP A 239 23.57 -3.23 -0.31
CA ASP A 239 24.20 -3.29 1.01
C ASP A 239 24.04 -1.99 1.83
N GLY A 240 23.40 -0.98 1.25
CA GLY A 240 23.18 0.34 1.86
C GLY A 240 24.37 1.29 1.73
N LYS A 241 25.41 0.94 0.97
CA LYS A 241 26.63 1.74 0.80
C LYS A 241 26.75 2.30 -0.62
N ASP A 242 27.71 3.20 -0.81
CA ASP A 242 28.09 3.67 -2.13
C ASP A 242 28.69 2.51 -2.94
N GLY A 243 28.47 2.54 -4.26
CA GLY A 243 29.13 1.59 -5.15
C GLY A 243 30.61 1.89 -5.24
N GLU A 244 31.42 0.84 -5.16
CA GLU A 244 32.84 0.90 -5.45
C GLU A 244 33.03 0.69 -6.95
N ILE A 245 33.84 1.55 -7.57
CA ILE A 245 34.31 1.28 -8.93
C ILE A 245 35.33 0.16 -8.77
N ILE A 246 34.97 -1.04 -9.18
CA ILE A 246 35.96 -2.10 -9.39
C ILE A 246 36.75 -1.63 -10.60
N GLU A 247 37.95 -1.11 -10.35
CA GLU A 247 38.97 -1.00 -11.39
C GLU A 247 39.27 -2.44 -11.79
N ASP A 248 38.56 -2.95 -12.79
CA ASP A 248 39.00 -4.15 -13.48
C ASP A 248 40.39 -3.81 -13.99
N ASP A 249 41.41 -4.36 -13.33
CA ASP A 249 42.81 -4.21 -13.69
C ASP A 249 42.90 -4.29 -15.21
N GLU A 250 43.22 -3.12 -15.79
CA GLU A 250 43.42 -2.90 -17.21
C GLU A 250 44.15 -4.15 -17.73
N PHE A 251 43.50 -4.94 -18.59
CA PHE A 251 44.19 -6.00 -19.33
C PHE A 251 45.46 -5.36 -19.86
N SER A 252 46.59 -5.69 -19.24
CA SER A 252 47.83 -4.99 -19.48
C SER A 252 48.08 -5.05 -20.98
N LEU A 253 48.01 -3.91 -21.67
CA LEU A 253 48.35 -3.81 -23.09
C LEU A 253 49.75 -4.37 -23.36
N GLU A 254 50.60 -4.40 -22.32
CA GLU A 254 51.93 -5.03 -22.30
C GLU A 254 51.89 -6.57 -22.39
N GLU A 255 50.81 -7.22 -21.95
CA GLU A 255 50.60 -8.67 -22.08
C GLU A 255 50.07 -9.04 -23.48
N LEU A 256 49.30 -8.15 -24.11
CA LEU A 256 48.78 -8.30 -25.48
C LEU A 256 49.80 -7.96 -26.57
N MET A 257 50.85 -7.19 -26.26
CA MET A 257 51.92 -6.84 -27.20
C MET A 257 53.16 -7.74 -27.10
N ARG A 258 53.08 -8.86 -26.36
CA ARG A 258 54.24 -9.71 -26.09
C ARG A 258 54.43 -10.91 -27.03
N ASP A 259 53.59 -11.04 -28.05
CA ASP A 259 53.67 -12.12 -29.05
C ASP A 259 54.17 -11.61 -30.42
N ASP A 260 55.32 -10.94 -30.45
CA ASP A 260 56.06 -10.65 -31.70
C ASP A 260 57.59 -10.70 -31.45
N GLU A 261 58.15 -11.88 -31.11
CA GLU A 261 59.60 -12.18 -31.24
C GLU A 261 59.86 -13.63 -31.66
#